data_AF-A0A101VLZ6-F1
#
_entry.id   AF-A0A101VLZ6-F1
#
_cell.length_a   1.000
_cell.length_b   1.000
_cell.length_c   1.000
_cell.angle_alpha   90.00
_cell.angle_beta   90.00
_cell.angle_gamma   90.00
#
_symmetry.space_group_name_H-M   'P 1'
#
loop_
_entity.id
_entity.type
_entity.pdbx_description
1 polymer ?
#
loop_
_entity_poly.entity_id
_entity_poly.type
_entity_poly.pdbx_seq_one_letter_code
_entity_poly.pdbx_strand_id
1 'polypeptide(L)'
;MIFTGFSEMPSAEEKGLSPGEGFVTRFSGATGAGAATAIDPDGTVGSIVDLRSPGQPPQGQHWLNEPQRNPVTAAQVGQIFGVALDDAGAPNIYVTSTSAFGLHRAASGGGWMDGMWGESGGPGTVYTLSAANDYKPEIFATIRLGSRDNTGAALGNIAYDRWNKQLFVSDLETGRSRSVTTAAFHWARLPTSSAMGARSQVMGRATCPHGGKRFAITKSRSWSVH
;
A
#
# COMPACT_ATOMS: atom_id res chain seq x y z
N MET A 1 52.08 29.88 -7.28
CA MET A 1 50.65 29.81 -7.62
C MET A 1 50.08 28.60 -6.90
N ILE A 2 49.25 28.81 -5.88
CA ILE A 2 48.55 27.73 -5.19
C ILE A 2 47.10 27.79 -5.69
N PHE A 3 46.70 26.80 -6.49
CA PHE A 3 45.30 26.62 -6.86
C PHE A 3 44.63 25.76 -5.78
N THR A 4 43.87 26.42 -4.91
CA THR A 4 42.96 25.76 -3.98
C THR A 4 41.70 25.39 -4.76
N GLY A 5 41.61 24.13 -5.21
CA GLY A 5 40.38 23.60 -5.76
C GLY A 5 39.38 23.35 -4.63
N PHE A 6 38.34 24.18 -4.54
CA PHE A 6 37.13 23.79 -3.84
C PHE A 6 36.51 22.65 -4.64
N SER A 7 36.62 21.42 -4.13
CA SER A 7 35.83 20.30 -4.62
C SER A 7 34.41 20.55 -4.16
N GLU A 8 33.59 21.07 -5.07
CA GLU A 8 32.15 21.16 -4.92
C GLU A 8 31.64 19.71 -4.84
N MET A 9 31.38 19.23 -3.63
CA MET A 9 30.74 17.94 -3.46
C MET A 9 29.35 18.05 -4.08
N PRO A 10 28.98 17.17 -5.02
CA PRO A 10 27.61 17.15 -5.51
C PRO A 10 26.71 16.88 -4.29
N SER A 11 25.80 17.81 -4.03
CA SER A 11 24.71 17.62 -3.07
C SER A 11 24.03 16.30 -3.42
N ALA A 12 24.03 15.35 -2.50
CA ALA A 12 23.30 14.10 -2.67
C ALA A 12 21.85 14.46 -3.01
N GLU A 13 21.40 14.04 -4.18
CA GLU A 13 20.01 14.11 -4.59
C GLU A 13 19.18 13.41 -3.52
N GLU A 14 18.28 14.13 -2.86
CA GLU A 14 17.40 13.60 -1.83
C GLU A 14 16.40 12.63 -2.52
N LYS A 15 16.86 11.40 -2.70
CA LYS A 15 16.25 10.36 -3.56
C LYS A 15 15.06 9.66 -2.90
N GLY A 16 14.91 9.83 -1.58
CA GLY A 16 13.89 9.17 -0.76
C GLY A 16 12.87 10.14 -0.15
N LEU A 17 11.78 9.59 0.34
CA LEU A 17 10.85 10.29 1.23
C LEU A 17 11.62 10.84 2.43
N SER A 18 11.43 12.13 2.69
CA SER A 18 12.21 12.88 3.67
C SER A 18 11.35 13.34 4.85
N PRO A 19 11.94 13.62 6.03
CA PRO A 19 11.19 14.16 7.16
C PRO A 19 10.43 15.44 6.78
N GLY A 20 9.12 15.45 7.04
CA GLY A 20 8.22 16.53 6.63
C GLY A 20 7.48 16.28 5.31
N GLU A 21 7.80 15.20 4.59
CA GLU A 21 6.99 14.69 3.49
C GLU A 21 6.05 13.57 3.99
N GLY A 22 4.93 13.39 3.30
CA GLY A 22 3.98 12.31 3.55
C GLY A 22 3.49 11.69 2.26
N PHE A 23 3.12 10.40 2.32
CA PHE A 23 2.42 9.76 1.21
C PHE A 23 0.91 9.85 1.45
N VAL A 24 0.19 10.41 0.49
CA VAL A 24 -1.25 10.64 0.58
C VAL A 24 -1.95 9.79 -0.47
N THR A 25 -3.04 9.14 -0.09
CA THR A 25 -3.90 8.37 -1.00
C THR A 25 -5.17 9.13 -1.32
N ARG A 26 -5.70 8.90 -2.52
CA ARG A 26 -6.99 9.41 -2.98
C ARG A 26 -7.64 8.44 -3.95
N PHE A 27 -8.93 8.63 -4.19
CA PHE A 27 -9.61 7.96 -5.30
C PHE A 27 -9.06 8.51 -6.63
N SER A 28 -8.84 7.64 -7.63
CA SER A 28 -8.28 8.10 -8.92
C SER A 28 -9.18 9.07 -9.67
N GLY A 29 -10.46 9.12 -9.31
CA GLY A 29 -11.47 9.84 -10.05
C GLY A 29 -12.23 8.91 -10.98
N ALA A 30 -13.18 9.49 -11.70
CA ALA A 30 -14.02 8.76 -12.61
C ALA A 30 -14.14 9.47 -13.94
N THR A 31 -14.16 8.68 -15.01
CA THR A 31 -14.45 9.12 -16.38
C THR A 31 -15.90 8.77 -16.74
N GLY A 32 -16.45 9.44 -17.75
CA GLY A 32 -17.83 9.22 -18.20
C GLY A 32 -18.89 9.84 -17.28
N ALA A 33 -20.17 9.59 -17.59
CA ALA A 33 -21.29 10.20 -16.89
C ALA A 33 -22.44 9.19 -16.65
N GLY A 34 -23.14 9.34 -15.52
CA GLY A 34 -24.31 8.55 -15.17
C GLY A 34 -24.00 7.05 -15.08
N ALA A 35 -24.76 6.22 -15.78
CA ALA A 35 -24.55 4.76 -15.79
C ALA A 35 -23.27 4.32 -16.52
N ALA A 36 -22.60 5.23 -17.26
CA ALA A 36 -21.34 4.97 -17.96
C ALA A 36 -20.12 5.47 -17.17
N THR A 37 -20.29 5.86 -15.90
CA THR A 37 -19.17 6.27 -15.05
C THR A 37 -18.24 5.10 -14.79
N ALA A 38 -16.95 5.29 -15.08
CA ALA A 38 -15.89 4.31 -14.93
C ALA A 38 -14.73 4.89 -14.11
N ILE A 39 -13.94 4.04 -13.47
CA ILE A 39 -12.67 4.43 -12.85
C ILE A 39 -11.80 5.10 -13.93
N ASP A 40 -11.13 6.20 -13.56
CA ASP A 40 -10.03 6.74 -14.37
C ASP A 40 -8.75 5.92 -14.10
N PRO A 41 -8.23 5.11 -15.05
CA PRO A 41 -7.02 4.32 -14.84
C PRO A 41 -5.76 5.21 -14.81
N ASP A 42 -5.78 6.36 -15.47
CA ASP A 42 -4.65 7.30 -15.50
C ASP A 42 -4.67 8.27 -14.30
N GLY A 43 -5.79 8.32 -13.58
CA GLY A 43 -5.96 9.12 -12.38
C GLY A 43 -5.00 8.70 -11.26
N THR A 44 -4.41 9.70 -10.60
CA THR A 44 -3.46 9.49 -9.49
C THR A 44 -4.18 9.00 -8.24
N VAL A 45 -3.76 7.86 -7.71
CA VAL A 45 -4.30 7.27 -6.46
C VAL A 45 -3.41 7.51 -5.25
N GLY A 46 -2.15 7.87 -5.46
CA GLY A 46 -1.28 8.27 -4.37
C GLY A 46 -0.06 9.04 -4.85
N SER A 47 0.49 9.85 -3.95
CA SER A 47 1.67 10.67 -4.23
C SER A 47 2.37 11.09 -2.95
N ILE A 48 3.65 11.44 -3.07
CA ILE A 48 4.41 12.09 -2.01
C ILE A 48 4.07 13.58 -2.02
N VAL A 49 3.79 14.16 -0.86
CA VAL A 49 3.49 15.57 -0.66
C VAL A 49 4.45 16.16 0.37
N ASP A 50 5.08 17.29 0.05
CA ASP A 50 5.90 18.04 0.99
C ASP A 50 5.02 18.94 1.88
N LEU A 51 5.06 18.70 3.18
CA LEU A 51 4.24 19.41 4.18
C LEU A 51 5.01 20.52 4.90
N ARG A 52 6.30 20.74 4.58
CA ARG A 52 7.19 21.66 5.32
C ARG A 52 6.88 23.13 5.05
N SER A 53 6.34 23.43 3.85
CA SER A 53 6.17 24.80 3.37
C SER A 53 4.77 25.02 2.78
N PRO A 54 3.70 24.98 3.60
CA PRO A 54 2.33 25.21 3.12
C PRO A 54 2.08 26.61 2.57
N GLY A 55 3.02 27.55 2.78
CA GLY A 55 2.98 28.92 2.24
C GLY A 55 1.94 29.84 2.90
N GLN A 56 1.00 29.29 3.67
CA GLN A 56 -0.05 30.02 4.38
C GLN A 56 -0.38 29.30 5.71
N PRO A 57 -0.88 30.02 6.74
CA PRO A 57 -1.35 29.40 7.97
C PRO A 57 -2.59 28.51 7.71
N PRO A 58 -2.81 27.45 8.51
CA PRO A 58 -3.94 26.54 8.34
C PRO A 58 -5.26 27.26 8.62
N GLN A 59 -6.07 27.47 7.58
CA GLN A 59 -7.40 28.12 7.65
C GLN A 59 -8.54 27.19 7.21
N GLY A 60 -8.28 25.87 7.14
CA GLY A 60 -9.25 24.87 6.66
C GLY A 60 -9.47 24.88 5.13
N GLN A 61 -8.61 25.57 4.38
CA GLN A 61 -8.68 25.66 2.93
C GLN A 61 -8.01 24.45 2.28
N HIS A 62 -8.49 24.04 1.12
CA HIS A 62 -7.81 23.06 0.28
C HIS A 62 -6.51 23.68 -0.25
N TRP A 63 -5.39 22.98 -0.08
CA TRP A 63 -4.13 23.37 -0.72
C TRP A 63 -4.23 22.97 -2.19
N LEU A 64 -4.39 23.95 -3.09
CA LEU A 64 -4.68 23.70 -4.51
C LEU A 64 -3.44 23.33 -5.35
N ASN A 65 -2.25 23.69 -4.90
CA ASN A 65 -0.98 23.52 -5.61
C ASN A 65 0.07 22.93 -4.66
N GLU A 66 -0.30 21.84 -3.99
CA GLU A 66 0.63 21.11 -3.15
C GLU A 66 1.75 20.50 -4.00
N PRO A 67 3.04 20.64 -3.62
CA PRO A 67 4.13 19.99 -4.34
C PRO A 67 3.99 18.47 -4.27
N GLN A 68 3.64 17.84 -5.39
CA GLN A 68 3.48 16.38 -5.48
C GLN A 68 4.68 15.76 -6.20
N ARG A 69 5.17 14.65 -5.66
CA ARG A 69 6.25 13.84 -6.24
C ARG A 69 5.79 12.40 -6.40
N ASN A 70 6.38 11.73 -7.39
CA ASN A 70 6.22 10.30 -7.66
C ASN A 70 4.75 9.85 -7.62
N PRO A 71 3.85 10.47 -8.41
CA PRO A 71 2.46 10.05 -8.45
C PRO A 71 2.35 8.62 -8.99
N VAL A 72 1.47 7.83 -8.39
CA VAL A 72 1.11 6.49 -8.85
C VAL A 72 -0.34 6.47 -9.30
N THR A 73 -0.62 5.78 -10.38
CA THR A 73 -1.95 5.76 -11.02
C THR A 73 -2.75 4.51 -10.66
N ALA A 74 -4.06 4.56 -10.89
CA ALA A 74 -4.93 3.41 -10.72
C ALA A 74 -4.54 2.24 -11.62
N ALA A 75 -4.05 2.49 -12.84
CA ALA A 75 -3.56 1.44 -13.74
C ALA A 75 -2.38 0.67 -13.11
N GLN A 76 -1.51 1.35 -12.36
CA GLN A 76 -0.33 0.74 -11.75
C GLN A 76 -0.67 -0.07 -10.49
N VAL A 77 -1.44 0.50 -9.56
CA VAL A 77 -1.65 -0.11 -8.21
C VAL A 77 -3.10 -0.32 -7.82
N GLY A 78 -4.04 0.07 -8.68
CA GLY A 78 -5.46 0.01 -8.41
C GLY A 78 -5.91 1.09 -7.45
N GLN A 79 -7.08 0.88 -6.84
CA GLN A 79 -7.54 1.73 -5.76
C GLN A 79 -6.85 1.35 -4.45
N ILE A 80 -6.22 2.31 -3.78
CA ILE A 80 -5.45 2.09 -2.55
C ILE A 80 -5.96 2.95 -1.40
N PHE A 81 -5.80 2.49 -0.16
CA PHE A 81 -6.23 3.23 1.03
C PHE A 81 -5.28 3.11 2.21
N GLY A 82 -4.97 1.89 2.67
CA GLY A 82 -4.00 1.70 3.74
C GLY A 82 -2.60 2.11 3.28
N VAL A 83 -1.87 2.83 4.13
CA VAL A 83 -0.48 3.23 3.91
C VAL A 83 0.34 2.92 5.16
N ALA A 84 1.52 2.33 4.99
CA ALA A 84 2.52 2.19 6.03
C ALA A 84 3.91 2.54 5.49
N LEU A 85 4.75 3.13 6.34
CA LEU A 85 6.16 3.39 6.08
C LEU A 85 6.99 2.45 6.95
N ASP A 86 8.06 1.88 6.42
CA ASP A 86 9.04 1.17 7.25
C ASP A 86 10.03 2.13 7.94
N ASP A 87 10.98 1.58 8.69
CA ASP A 87 11.96 2.34 9.45
C ASP A 87 13.33 2.46 8.76
N ALA A 88 13.37 2.30 7.43
CA ALA A 88 14.57 2.61 6.66
C ALA A 88 14.84 4.13 6.63
N GLY A 89 16.10 4.52 6.39
CA GLY A 89 16.49 5.94 6.34
C GLY A 89 15.78 6.72 5.22
N ALA A 90 15.60 6.07 4.07
CA ALA A 90 14.62 6.45 3.06
C ALA A 90 13.53 5.37 3.09
N PRO A 91 12.37 5.62 3.71
CA PRO A 91 11.40 4.58 4.00
C PRO A 91 10.77 4.04 2.71
N ASN A 92 10.52 2.73 2.70
CA ASN A 92 9.64 2.12 1.70
C ASN A 92 8.19 2.36 2.09
N ILE A 93 7.33 2.50 1.09
CA ILE A 93 5.90 2.76 1.26
C ILE A 93 5.15 1.49 0.89
N TYR A 94 4.32 1.00 1.80
CA TYR A 94 3.45 -0.15 1.57
C TYR A 94 2.01 0.33 1.48
N VAL A 95 1.34 -0.03 0.39
CA VAL A 95 -0.04 0.35 0.13
C VAL A 95 -0.91 -0.87 -0.13
N THR A 96 -2.16 -0.81 0.30
CA THR A 96 -3.08 -1.93 0.19
C THR A 96 -4.19 -1.65 -0.81
N SER A 97 -4.43 -2.58 -1.73
CA SER A 97 -5.58 -2.53 -2.63
C SER A 97 -6.89 -2.58 -1.84
N THR A 98 -7.85 -1.74 -2.21
CA THR A 98 -9.11 -1.57 -1.47
C THR A 98 -10.33 -1.49 -2.39
N SER A 99 -11.49 -1.87 -1.85
CA SER A 99 -12.80 -1.59 -2.45
C SER A 99 -13.58 -0.52 -1.69
N ALA A 100 -12.92 0.22 -0.78
CA ALA A 100 -13.58 1.23 0.05
C ALA A 100 -14.24 2.36 -0.77
N PHE A 101 -13.75 2.63 -1.98
CA PHE A 101 -14.33 3.59 -2.93
C PHE A 101 -15.43 3.00 -3.82
N GLY A 102 -15.90 1.80 -3.47
CA GLY A 102 -16.86 1.04 -4.27
C GLY A 102 -16.21 -0.12 -5.01
N LEU A 103 -17.04 -1.06 -5.41
CA LEU A 103 -16.64 -2.28 -6.08
C LEU A 103 -17.04 -2.19 -7.56
N HIS A 104 -16.10 -1.73 -8.39
CA HIS A 104 -16.38 -1.39 -9.79
C HIS A 104 -16.15 -2.58 -10.72
N ARG A 105 -17.20 -3.00 -11.42
CA ARG A 105 -17.16 -4.12 -12.37
C ARG A 105 -17.21 -3.60 -13.79
N ALA A 106 -16.56 -4.31 -14.71
CA ALA A 106 -16.66 -4.01 -16.12
C ALA A 106 -18.12 -4.13 -16.59
N ALA A 107 -18.56 -3.22 -17.47
CA ALA A 107 -19.94 -3.19 -17.98
C ALA A 107 -20.36 -4.50 -18.69
N SER A 108 -19.39 -5.24 -19.24
CA SER A 108 -19.60 -6.57 -19.83
C SER A 108 -19.88 -7.68 -18.82
N GLY A 109 -19.81 -7.40 -17.50
CA GLY A 109 -20.10 -8.33 -16.41
C GLY A 109 -19.00 -9.36 -16.12
N GLY A 110 -18.02 -9.51 -17.01
CA GLY A 110 -17.01 -10.58 -16.98
C GLY A 110 -15.84 -10.40 -16.00
N GLY A 111 -15.67 -9.21 -15.40
CA GLY A 111 -14.51 -8.96 -14.56
C GLY A 111 -14.54 -7.62 -13.82
N TRP A 112 -13.40 -7.31 -13.21
CA TRP A 112 -13.15 -6.02 -12.58
C TRP A 112 -12.93 -4.95 -13.63
N MET A 113 -13.27 -3.71 -13.30
CA MET A 113 -12.95 -2.59 -14.16
C MET A 113 -11.43 -2.34 -14.17
N ASP A 114 -10.89 -1.83 -15.28
CA ASP A 114 -9.50 -1.40 -15.35
C ASP A 114 -9.21 -0.37 -14.26
N GLY A 115 -8.03 -0.46 -13.64
CA GLY A 115 -7.66 0.40 -12.51
C GLY A 115 -8.33 0.05 -11.17
N MET A 116 -9.09 -1.05 -11.08
CA MET A 116 -9.62 -1.53 -9.78
C MET A 116 -8.50 -2.07 -8.89
N TRP A 117 -7.64 -2.95 -9.44
CA TRP A 117 -6.61 -3.65 -8.67
C TRP A 117 -5.16 -3.38 -9.10
N GLY A 118 -4.95 -2.61 -10.16
CA GLY A 118 -3.62 -2.32 -10.67
C GLY A 118 -3.04 -3.43 -11.54
N GLU A 119 -1.83 -3.20 -12.02
CA GLU A 119 -1.16 -4.10 -12.94
C GLU A 119 -0.84 -5.43 -12.25
N SER A 120 -1.36 -6.53 -12.81
CA SER A 120 -1.23 -7.89 -12.27
C SER A 120 -1.72 -8.06 -10.81
N GLY A 121 -2.47 -7.08 -10.30
CA GLY A 121 -2.97 -7.06 -8.93
C GLY A 121 -4.31 -7.76 -8.75
N GLY A 122 -4.73 -7.85 -7.50
CA GLY A 122 -6.03 -8.37 -7.09
C GLY A 122 -6.49 -7.74 -5.77
N PRO A 123 -7.69 -8.10 -5.31
CA PRO A 123 -8.26 -7.53 -4.07
C PRO A 123 -7.42 -7.80 -2.82
N GLY A 124 -6.58 -8.84 -2.81
CA GLY A 124 -5.68 -9.15 -1.70
C GLY A 124 -4.28 -8.53 -1.84
N THR A 125 -4.04 -7.64 -2.80
CA THR A 125 -2.67 -7.20 -3.11
C THR A 125 -2.17 -6.10 -2.18
N VAL A 126 -0.94 -6.26 -1.72
CA VAL A 126 -0.13 -5.22 -1.08
C VAL A 126 0.98 -4.86 -2.07
N TYR A 127 1.08 -3.58 -2.39
CA TYR A 127 2.14 -3.02 -3.21
C TYR A 127 3.23 -2.40 -2.33
N THR A 128 4.47 -2.42 -2.82
CA THR A 128 5.59 -1.67 -2.26
C THR A 128 6.05 -0.63 -3.27
N LEU A 129 6.41 0.54 -2.76
CA LEU A 129 7.09 1.60 -3.50
C LEU A 129 8.40 1.86 -2.75
N SER A 130 9.53 1.50 -3.34
CA SER A 130 10.82 1.54 -2.65
C SER A 130 11.65 2.75 -3.04
N ALA A 131 12.40 3.33 -2.11
CA ALA A 131 13.36 4.38 -2.47
C ALA A 131 14.45 3.86 -3.43
N ALA A 132 14.75 2.55 -3.38
CA ALA A 132 15.76 1.91 -4.21
C ALA A 132 15.40 1.90 -5.70
N ASN A 133 14.10 1.86 -6.04
CA ASN A 133 13.58 1.81 -7.42
C ASN A 133 12.82 3.09 -7.82
N ASP A 134 13.11 4.22 -7.19
CA ASP A 134 12.47 5.52 -7.44
C ASP A 134 10.95 5.49 -7.18
N TYR A 135 10.52 4.71 -6.18
CA TYR A 135 9.13 4.51 -5.79
C TYR A 135 8.24 3.93 -6.90
N LYS A 136 8.82 3.18 -7.84
CA LYS A 136 8.04 2.42 -8.81
C LYS A 136 7.25 1.31 -8.10
N PRO A 137 5.95 1.14 -8.36
CA PRO A 137 5.15 0.12 -7.69
C PRO A 137 5.54 -1.29 -8.08
N GLU A 138 5.64 -2.16 -7.08
CA GLU A 138 5.85 -3.59 -7.24
C GLU A 138 4.91 -4.37 -6.31
N ILE A 139 4.48 -5.56 -6.71
CA ILE A 139 3.69 -6.42 -5.82
C ILE A 139 4.60 -6.94 -4.71
N PHE A 140 4.29 -6.57 -3.48
CA PHE A 140 4.98 -7.05 -2.30
C PHE A 140 4.42 -8.40 -1.85
N ALA A 141 3.09 -8.51 -1.76
CA ALA A 141 2.42 -9.72 -1.33
C ALA A 141 0.98 -9.79 -1.82
N THR A 142 0.43 -11.00 -1.87
CA THR A 142 -1.02 -11.24 -2.02
C THR A 142 -1.54 -11.96 -0.79
N ILE A 143 -2.42 -11.28 -0.04
CA ILE A 143 -3.04 -11.79 1.18
C ILE A 143 -4.15 -12.78 0.82
N ARG A 144 -4.11 -13.96 1.43
CA ARG A 144 -5.06 -15.05 1.23
C ARG A 144 -5.55 -15.61 2.56
N LEU A 145 -6.76 -16.16 2.58
CA LEU A 145 -7.25 -16.99 3.66
C LEU A 145 -7.00 -18.46 3.33
N GLY A 146 -5.87 -19.00 3.78
CA GLY A 146 -5.46 -20.36 3.38
C GLY A 146 -5.17 -20.39 1.87
N SER A 147 -5.90 -21.23 1.13
CA SER A 147 -5.83 -21.28 -0.34
C SER A 147 -6.87 -20.39 -1.04
N ARG A 148 -7.67 -19.62 -0.30
CA ARG A 148 -8.72 -18.77 -0.87
C ARG A 148 -8.24 -17.33 -1.04
N ASP A 149 -8.40 -16.83 -2.25
CA ASP A 149 -8.21 -15.42 -2.58
C ASP A 149 -9.33 -14.55 -2.00
N ASN A 150 -9.01 -13.28 -1.74
CA ASN A 150 -10.04 -12.30 -1.45
C ASN A 150 -10.96 -12.15 -2.69
N THR A 151 -12.27 -12.15 -2.50
CA THR A 151 -13.26 -12.15 -3.58
C THR A 151 -13.72 -10.76 -3.98
N GLY A 152 -13.20 -9.70 -3.35
CA GLY A 152 -13.45 -8.32 -3.75
C GLY A 152 -13.65 -7.32 -2.61
N ALA A 153 -13.91 -7.76 -1.37
CA ALA A 153 -13.99 -6.82 -0.24
C ALA A 153 -12.62 -6.16 0.05
N ALA A 154 -11.55 -6.77 -0.45
CA ALA A 154 -10.20 -6.27 -0.46
C ALA A 154 -9.62 -5.99 0.94
N LEU A 155 -8.56 -5.18 0.98
CA LEU A 155 -7.84 -4.86 2.20
C LEU A 155 -8.25 -3.47 2.72
N GLY A 156 -8.09 -3.29 4.03
CA GLY A 156 -8.34 -2.05 4.74
C GLY A 156 -7.06 -1.29 5.04
N ASN A 157 -6.81 -1.01 6.31
CA ASN A 157 -5.59 -0.36 6.76
C ASN A 157 -4.40 -1.34 6.93
N ILE A 158 -3.18 -0.79 6.92
CA ILE A 158 -1.91 -1.47 7.13
C ILE A 158 -1.09 -0.74 8.21
N ALA A 159 -0.30 -1.46 8.99
CA ALA A 159 0.59 -0.88 9.99
C ALA A 159 1.94 -1.62 10.03
N TYR A 160 3.02 -0.88 10.24
CA TYR A 160 4.36 -1.43 10.36
C TYR A 160 4.82 -1.54 11.83
N ASP A 161 5.35 -2.69 12.20
CA ASP A 161 6.02 -2.96 13.46
C ASP A 161 7.53 -2.97 13.26
N ARG A 162 8.16 -1.89 13.72
CA ARG A 162 9.61 -1.67 13.60
C ARG A 162 10.48 -2.65 14.40
N TRP A 163 9.95 -3.23 15.48
CA TRP A 163 10.74 -4.10 16.34
C TRP A 163 10.84 -5.50 15.75
N ASN A 164 9.74 -5.99 15.17
CA ASN A 164 9.68 -7.33 14.58
C ASN A 164 9.84 -7.33 13.06
N LYS A 165 9.87 -6.16 12.41
CA LYS A 165 9.93 -6.02 10.94
C LYS A 165 8.75 -6.74 10.28
N GLN A 166 7.55 -6.35 10.70
CA GLN A 166 6.28 -6.96 10.25
C GLN A 166 5.26 -5.90 9.87
N LEU A 167 4.44 -6.22 8.88
CA LEU A 167 3.26 -5.48 8.49
C LEU A 167 2.01 -6.18 9.01
N PHE A 168 1.05 -5.41 9.51
CA PHE A 168 -0.26 -5.88 9.91
C PHE A 168 -1.30 -5.29 8.97
N VAL A 169 -1.96 -6.14 8.21
CA VAL A 169 -2.95 -5.74 7.19
C VAL A 169 -4.33 -6.19 7.65
N SER A 170 -5.33 -5.32 7.54
CA SER A 170 -6.73 -5.70 7.76
C SER A 170 -7.36 -6.24 6.48
N ASP A 171 -8.02 -7.40 6.59
CA ASP A 171 -8.79 -8.02 5.51
C ASP A 171 -10.29 -7.71 5.75
N LEU A 172 -10.89 -6.98 4.81
CA LEU A 172 -12.28 -6.52 4.92
C LEU A 172 -13.28 -7.65 4.62
N GLU A 173 -12.88 -8.73 3.93
CA GLU A 173 -13.77 -9.86 3.65
C GLU A 173 -14.01 -10.69 4.92
N THR A 174 -12.94 -10.95 5.67
CA THR A 174 -13.00 -11.80 6.86
C THR A 174 -13.10 -11.00 8.15
N GLY A 175 -12.91 -9.68 8.10
CA GLY A 175 -12.90 -8.78 9.25
C GLY A 175 -11.73 -9.01 10.20
N ARG A 176 -10.62 -9.59 9.73
CA ARG A 176 -9.47 -10.03 10.55
C ARG A 176 -8.17 -9.35 10.14
N SER A 177 -7.31 -9.09 11.12
CA SER A 177 -5.95 -8.55 10.90
C SER A 177 -4.95 -9.68 10.68
N ARG A 178 -4.01 -9.49 9.75
CA ARG A 178 -3.01 -10.47 9.30
C ARG A 178 -1.61 -9.90 9.39
N SER A 179 -0.65 -10.70 9.86
CA SER A 179 0.77 -10.37 9.84
C SER A 179 1.42 -10.82 8.53
N VAL A 180 2.21 -9.95 7.91
CA VAL A 180 3.07 -10.23 6.76
C VAL A 180 4.47 -9.77 7.13
N THR A 181 5.47 -10.62 6.98
CA THR A 181 6.84 -10.30 7.39
C THR A 181 7.55 -9.51 6.29
N THR A 182 8.24 -8.42 6.62
CA THR A 182 8.97 -7.58 5.63
C THR A 182 10.30 -8.19 5.18
N ALA A 183 10.69 -9.34 5.74
CA ALA A 183 11.98 -10.00 5.52
C ALA A 183 11.89 -11.41 4.92
N ALA A 184 10.91 -11.71 4.07
CA ALA A 184 10.85 -13.03 3.42
C ALA A 184 10.23 -12.98 2.02
N PHE A 185 11.08 -12.83 1.01
CA PHE A 185 10.82 -13.33 -0.33
C PHE A 185 11.48 -14.72 -0.48
N HIS A 186 10.73 -15.64 -1.10
CA HIS A 186 11.11 -16.97 -1.60
C HIS A 186 11.84 -17.96 -0.67
N TRP A 187 11.12 -19.03 -0.32
CA TRP A 187 11.67 -20.37 -0.61
C TRP A 187 10.71 -21.07 -1.59
N ALA A 188 11.04 -21.00 -2.88
CA ALA A 188 10.58 -22.01 -3.83
C ALA A 188 11.72 -23.02 -3.95
N ARG A 189 11.60 -24.19 -3.31
CA ARG A 189 12.52 -25.29 -3.58
C ARG A 189 12.01 -26.04 -4.81
N LEU A 190 12.77 -25.98 -5.90
CA LEU A 190 12.60 -26.85 -7.06
C LEU A 190 12.61 -28.33 -6.62
N PRO A 191 11.85 -29.22 -7.27
CA PRO A 191 11.64 -30.57 -6.79
C PRO A 191 12.88 -31.42 -7.06
N THR A 192 13.41 -32.06 -6.01
CA THR A 192 14.21 -33.28 -6.17
C THR A 192 13.37 -34.46 -5.73
N SER A 193 12.87 -35.18 -6.73
CA SER A 193 12.56 -36.61 -6.78
C SER A 193 11.92 -37.30 -5.57
N SER A 194 10.72 -37.83 -5.83
CA SER A 194 10.11 -39.05 -5.26
C SER A 194 10.03 -39.16 -3.73
N ALA A 195 8.83 -38.96 -3.19
CA ALA A 195 8.06 -40.04 -2.53
C ALA A 195 6.72 -39.49 -2.01
N MET A 196 5.72 -40.37 -2.06
CA MET A 196 4.34 -40.18 -1.62
C MET A 196 4.18 -39.57 -0.21
N GLY A 197 3.22 -38.65 -0.11
CA GLY A 197 2.22 -38.67 0.96
C GLY A 197 2.57 -37.96 2.28
N ALA A 198 2.31 -36.65 2.37
CA ALA A 198 1.89 -36.01 3.62
C ALA A 198 1.20 -34.67 3.34
N ARG A 199 -0.02 -34.49 3.85
CA ARG A 199 -0.74 -33.22 3.89
C ARG A 199 -0.08 -32.33 4.95
N SER A 200 0.45 -31.18 4.57
CA SER A 200 0.95 -30.17 5.51
C SER A 200 -0.06 -29.03 5.64
N GLN A 201 -0.80 -29.01 6.76
CA GLN A 201 -1.54 -27.83 7.23
C GLN A 201 -0.55 -26.98 8.05
N VAL A 202 -0.28 -25.76 7.61
CA VAL A 202 0.45 -24.79 8.43
C VAL A 202 -0.57 -24.01 9.27
N MET A 203 -0.70 -24.42 10.54
CA MET A 203 -1.37 -23.65 11.58
C MET A 203 -0.31 -22.81 12.30
N GLY A 204 -0.13 -21.56 11.87
CA GLY A 204 0.77 -20.61 12.53
C GLY A 204 0.00 -19.67 13.46
N ARG A 205 -0.02 -19.99 14.77
CA ARG A 205 -0.52 -19.10 15.82
C ARG A 205 0.67 -18.27 16.31
N ALA A 206 0.78 -17.01 15.88
CA ALA A 206 1.77 -16.09 16.43
C ALA A 206 1.30 -15.61 17.81
N THR A 207 2.00 -16.02 18.87
CA THR A 207 1.88 -15.42 20.21
C THR A 207 2.88 -14.29 20.34
N CYS A 208 2.42 -13.07 20.61
CA CYS A 208 3.27 -11.91 20.90
C CYS A 208 4.06 -12.13 22.20
N PRO A 209 5.40 -12.05 22.20
CA PRO A 209 6.19 -12.34 23.38
C PRO A 209 6.55 -11.07 24.17
N HIS A 210 5.63 -10.15 24.45
CA HIS A 210 5.91 -9.06 25.41
C HIS A 210 4.66 -8.65 26.20
N GLY A 211 4.82 -8.62 27.53
CA GLY A 211 3.80 -8.33 28.52
C GLY A 211 2.97 -7.07 28.20
N GLY A 212 1.68 -7.27 27.99
CA GLY A 212 0.63 -6.29 28.30
C GLY A 212 0.43 -5.10 27.36
N LYS A 213 1.26 -4.87 26.34
CA LYS A 213 1.03 -3.75 25.39
C LYS A 213 0.13 -4.20 24.23
N ARG A 214 -1.15 -3.82 24.31
CA ARG A 214 -2.18 -4.13 23.30
C ARG A 214 -2.01 -3.18 22.10
N PHE A 215 -1.89 -3.75 20.89
CA PHE A 215 -2.11 -3.01 19.65
C PHE A 215 -3.62 -2.87 19.44
N ALA A 216 -4.14 -1.65 19.47
CA ALA A 216 -5.57 -1.38 19.30
C ALA A 216 -5.88 -1.17 17.81
N ILE A 217 -6.67 -2.08 17.24
CA ILE A 217 -7.31 -1.89 15.94
C ILE A 217 -8.76 -1.51 16.24
N THR A 218 -9.05 -0.22 16.20
CA THR A 218 -10.38 0.30 16.52
C THR A 218 -11.29 0.16 15.30
N LYS A 219 -12.31 -0.70 15.41
CA LYS A 219 -13.44 -0.72 14.48
C LYS A 219 -14.49 0.26 15.00
N SER A 220 -14.70 1.40 14.34
CA SER A 220 -15.83 2.26 14.67
C SER A 220 -17.13 1.55 14.27
N ARG A 221 -18.05 1.38 15.23
CA ARG A 221 -19.43 1.03 14.94
C ARG A 221 -20.15 2.33 14.59
N SER A 222 -20.68 2.42 13.38
CA SER A 222 -21.60 3.52 13.02
C SER A 222 -22.89 3.36 13.83
N TRP A 223 -23.36 4.46 14.43
CA TRP A 223 -24.66 4.53 15.10
C TRP A 223 -25.73 4.85 14.04
N SER A 224 -26.75 4.00 13.94
CA SER A 224 -27.99 4.37 13.26
C SER A 224 -28.79 5.27 14.19
N VAL A 225 -29.10 6.47 13.73
CA VAL A 225 -30.14 7.32 14.33
C VAL A 225 -31.39 7.12 13.46
N HIS A 226 -32.46 6.63 14.09
CA HIS A 226 -33.81 6.60 13.51
C HIS A 226 -34.39 8.00 13.42
#